data_AF-A0A0F7SDX7-F1
#
_entry.id   AF-A0A0F7SDX7-F1
#
_cell.length_a   1.000
_cell.length_b   1.000
_cell.length_c   1.000
_cell.angle_alpha   90.00
_cell.angle_beta   90.00
_cell.angle_gamma   90.00
#
_symmetry.space_group_name_H-M   'P 1'
#
loop_
_entity.id
_entity.type
_entity.pdbx_description
1 polymer ?
#
loop_
_entity_poly.entity_id
_entity_poly.type
_entity_poly.pdbx_seq_one_letter_code
_entity_poly.pdbx_strand_id
1 'polypeptide(L)'
;MEKKSSKKGKNGKKCRDKEIMCFSTRPVETFEVLNDLVVDRGPSPYVSLLEVFGDEHHMTTAQADGLCISTPTGSTAYSLSAGGSLVHPEIPAILITPICPHTLSFRPMLLPDSMELRIAVPYNSRSTAWASFDGRGRVELKQGDHIKVTASRYPFPTVCAENQSTDWFSSISRTLKWNERQRQKSFVVVEEGADADSGNGGDKGKDASSSASPSKMFAKHGRRGEASS
;
A
#
# COMPACT_ATOMS: atom_id res chain seq x y z
N MET A 1 8.93 34.96 63.30
CA MET A 1 7.90 35.79 62.62
C MET A 1 8.50 36.08 61.25
N GLU A 2 8.04 35.46 60.17
CA GLU A 2 6.83 35.82 59.43
C GLU A 2 6.34 34.63 58.57
N LYS A 3 5.05 34.63 58.25
CA LYS A 3 4.25 33.52 57.72
C LYS A 3 3.99 33.63 56.21
N LYS A 4 3.85 32.44 55.58
CA LYS A 4 3.00 32.08 54.40
C LYS A 4 3.43 32.68 53.04
N SER A 5 3.36 31.97 51.93
CA SER A 5 2.14 31.32 51.42
C SER A 5 2.41 30.20 50.41
N SER A 6 1.60 29.16 50.52
CA SER A 6 1.50 28.02 49.61
C SER A 6 0.76 28.44 48.32
N LYS A 7 1.30 28.08 47.15
CA LYS A 7 0.54 28.04 45.90
C LYS A 7 0.66 26.66 45.27
N LYS A 8 -0.45 25.90 45.38
CA LYS A 8 -0.76 24.74 44.54
C LYS A 8 -0.81 25.17 43.07
N GLY A 9 0.12 24.67 42.27
CA GLY A 9 0.12 24.74 40.81
C GLY A 9 -0.33 23.42 40.21
N LYS A 10 -1.30 23.48 39.29
CA LYS A 10 -2.08 22.37 38.74
C LYS A 10 -1.21 21.33 37.99
N ASN A 11 -1.51 20.05 38.21
CA ASN A 11 -0.97 18.91 37.48
C ASN A 11 -1.32 18.99 35.99
N GLY A 12 -0.40 19.49 35.18
CA GLY A 12 -0.38 19.20 33.75
C GLY A 12 0.07 17.76 33.54
N LYS A 13 -0.81 16.90 33.01
CA LYS A 13 -0.42 15.58 32.50
C LYS A 13 0.62 15.80 31.40
N LYS A 14 1.91 15.63 31.73
CA LYS A 14 2.95 15.42 30.70
C LYS A 14 2.60 14.11 30.00
N CYS A 15 2.26 14.20 28.72
CA CYS A 15 2.28 13.05 27.82
C CYS A 15 3.71 12.51 27.90
N ARG A 16 3.90 11.38 28.56
CA ARG A 16 5.18 10.68 28.51
C ARG A 16 5.19 10.04 27.13
N ASP A 17 6.02 10.56 26.24
CA ASP A 17 6.46 9.80 25.08
C ASP A 17 6.97 8.47 25.64
N LYS A 18 6.34 7.38 25.22
CA LYS A 18 6.77 6.06 25.63
C LYS A 18 8.15 5.90 25.03
N GLU A 19 9.21 5.96 25.85
CA GLU A 19 10.53 5.49 25.43
C GLU A 19 10.38 4.01 25.08
N ILE A 20 10.31 3.73 23.78
CA ILE A 20 10.33 2.37 23.28
C ILE A 20 11.82 1.99 23.27
N MET A 21 12.19 1.04 24.13
CA MET A 21 13.57 0.56 24.23
C MET A 21 14.02 -0.02 22.88
N CYS A 22 14.90 0.69 22.17
CA CYS A 22 15.57 0.20 20.97
C CYS A 22 16.66 -0.79 21.40
N PHE A 23 16.40 -2.09 21.31
CA PHE A 23 17.45 -3.09 21.52
C PHE A 23 18.43 -3.06 20.34
N SER A 24 19.73 -3.07 20.61
CA SER A 24 20.76 -3.34 19.59
C SER A 24 20.63 -4.80 19.17
N THR A 25 20.01 -5.05 18.03
CA THR A 25 19.83 -6.38 17.46
C THR A 25 20.93 -6.69 16.45
N ARG A 26 21.24 -7.97 16.30
CA ARG A 26 22.12 -8.46 15.22
C ARG A 26 21.23 -8.88 14.06
N PRO A 27 21.56 -8.51 12.80
CA PRO A 27 20.83 -8.98 11.65
C PRO A 27 20.96 -10.50 11.55
N VAL A 28 19.84 -11.20 11.49
CA VAL A 28 19.79 -12.66 11.31
C VAL A 28 19.88 -13.00 9.82
N GLU A 29 19.21 -12.21 8.97
CA GLU A 29 19.20 -12.34 7.52
C GLU A 29 19.27 -10.95 6.86
N THR A 30 19.65 -10.92 5.58
CA THR A 30 19.75 -9.69 4.80
C THR A 30 19.24 -9.97 3.39
N PHE A 31 18.42 -9.06 2.88
CA PHE A 31 17.79 -9.15 1.57
C PHE A 31 17.97 -7.85 0.82
N GLU A 32 18.26 -7.94 -0.47
CA GLU A 32 18.24 -6.80 -1.39
C GLU A 32 16.89 -6.80 -2.11
N VAL A 33 16.24 -5.65 -2.18
CA VAL A 33 14.89 -5.47 -2.72
C VAL A 33 14.94 -4.39 -3.78
N LEU A 34 14.41 -4.68 -4.97
CA LEU A 34 14.35 -3.71 -6.05
C LEU A 34 13.09 -2.86 -5.99
N ASN A 35 11.93 -3.47 -5.78
CA ASN A 35 10.64 -2.79 -5.79
C ASN A 35 10.17 -2.48 -4.38
N ASP A 36 9.75 -3.51 -3.64
CA ASP A 36 9.05 -3.31 -2.38
C ASP A 36 9.25 -4.42 -1.33
N LEU A 37 9.39 -3.97 -0.09
CA LEU A 37 9.23 -4.77 1.13
C LEU A 37 7.80 -4.59 1.60
N VAL A 38 7.06 -5.68 1.70
CA VAL A 38 5.69 -5.68 2.20
C VAL A 38 5.65 -6.40 3.53
N VAL A 39 5.17 -5.73 4.57
CA VAL A 39 4.89 -6.32 5.87
C VAL A 39 3.38 -6.39 6.07
N ASP A 40 2.80 -7.59 6.04
CA ASP A 40 1.36 -7.82 6.15
C ASP A 40 0.98 -8.69 7.36
N ARG A 41 -0.32 -8.76 7.67
CA ARG A 41 -0.87 -9.58 8.77
C ARG A 41 -0.77 -11.10 8.54
N GLY A 42 -0.34 -11.54 7.37
CA GLY A 42 -0.29 -12.94 6.95
C GLY A 42 -1.66 -13.64 7.06
N PRO A 43 -1.72 -14.87 7.59
CA PRO A 43 -2.96 -15.61 7.73
C PRO A 43 -3.85 -15.11 8.88
N SER A 44 -3.36 -14.18 9.71
CA SER A 44 -4.09 -13.69 10.89
C SER A 44 -5.39 -12.97 10.47
N PRO A 45 -6.54 -13.25 11.11
CA PRO A 45 -7.76 -12.48 10.86
C PRO A 45 -7.73 -11.09 11.52
N TYR A 46 -6.76 -10.83 12.40
CA TYR A 46 -6.60 -9.54 13.06
C TYR A 46 -5.76 -8.58 12.23
N VAL A 47 -6.11 -7.29 12.30
CA VAL A 47 -5.33 -6.19 11.72
C VAL A 47 -3.91 -6.22 12.29
N SER A 48 -2.90 -6.03 11.43
CA SER A 48 -1.50 -5.97 11.87
C SER A 48 -1.27 -4.72 12.72
N LEU A 49 -0.45 -4.85 13.76
CA LEU A 49 0.02 -3.75 14.57
C LEU A 49 1.52 -3.61 14.34
N LEU A 50 1.94 -2.54 13.67
CA LEU A 50 3.34 -2.31 13.30
C LEU A 50 3.78 -0.96 13.84
N GLU A 51 4.91 -0.91 14.53
CA GLU A 51 5.53 0.35 14.95
C GLU A 51 6.59 0.75 13.92
N VAL A 52 6.45 1.95 13.38
CA VAL A 52 7.35 2.49 12.37
C VAL A 52 8.21 3.56 13.02
N PHE A 53 9.52 3.40 12.88
CA PHE A 53 10.53 4.33 13.36
C PHE A 53 11.33 4.84 12.16
N GLY A 54 11.62 6.13 12.18
CA GLY A 54 12.58 6.77 11.29
C GLY A 54 13.78 7.19 12.12
N ASP A 55 14.94 6.64 11.79
CA ASP A 55 16.13 6.64 12.62
C ASP A 55 15.77 6.15 14.04
N GLU A 56 16.00 6.98 15.06
CA GLU A 56 15.69 6.68 16.46
C GLU A 56 14.33 7.22 16.92
N HIS A 57 13.53 7.80 16.02
CA HIS A 57 12.26 8.44 16.37
C HIS A 57 11.07 7.56 16.00
N HIS A 58 10.17 7.34 16.96
CA HIS A 58 8.86 6.72 16.68
C HIS A 58 8.03 7.68 15.82
N MET A 59 7.71 7.24 14.59
CA MET A 59 6.91 8.04 13.67
C MET A 59 5.43 7.78 13.88
N THR A 60 5.04 6.51 13.87
CA THR A 60 3.64 6.11 14.00
C THR A 60 3.50 4.64 14.36
N THR A 61 2.33 4.27 14.86
CA THR A 61 1.92 2.87 14.99
C THR A 61 0.83 2.60 13.96
N ALA A 62 1.18 1.85 12.92
CA ALA A 62 0.30 1.47 11.85
C ALA A 62 -0.63 0.33 12.31
N GLN A 63 -1.93 0.57 12.19
CA GLN A 63 -2.97 -0.45 12.26
C GLN A 63 -3.58 -0.60 10.88
N ALA A 64 -3.16 -1.63 10.16
CA ALA A 64 -3.48 -1.83 8.75
C ALA A 64 -3.46 -3.33 8.38
N ASP A 65 -3.93 -3.70 7.20
CA ASP A 65 -3.68 -5.05 6.67
C ASP A 65 -2.17 -5.28 6.48
N GLY A 66 -1.44 -4.19 6.19
CA GLY A 66 0.02 -4.18 6.16
C GLY A 66 0.60 -2.81 5.84
N LEU A 67 1.90 -2.80 5.61
CA LEU A 67 2.69 -1.65 5.20
C LEU A 67 3.59 -2.05 4.03
N CYS A 68 3.56 -1.26 2.96
CA CYS A 68 4.44 -1.40 1.81
C CYS A 68 5.54 -0.33 1.89
N ILE A 69 6.79 -0.77 1.92
CA ILE A 69 7.97 0.07 1.84
C ILE A 69 8.58 -0.12 0.47
N SER A 70 8.58 0.94 -0.33
CA SER A 70 8.90 0.85 -1.75
C SER A 70 10.05 1.78 -2.12
N THR A 71 10.85 1.35 -3.09
CA THR A 71 11.77 2.24 -3.81
C THR A 71 10.99 3.09 -4.81
N PRO A 72 11.62 4.11 -5.42
CA PRO A 72 11.03 4.87 -6.52
C PRO A 72 10.66 3.99 -7.71
N THR A 73 11.46 2.97 -8.01
CA THR A 73 11.17 1.95 -9.03
C THR A 73 9.92 1.14 -8.68
N GLY A 74 9.80 0.70 -7.42
CA GLY A 74 8.61 0.00 -6.93
C GLY A 74 7.35 0.88 -6.79
N SER A 75 7.46 2.19 -6.97
CA SER A 75 6.33 3.13 -6.86
C SER A 75 5.21 2.81 -7.86
N THR A 76 5.54 2.13 -8.96
CA THR A 76 4.60 1.67 -9.99
C THR A 76 4.08 0.24 -9.76
N ALA A 77 4.56 -0.45 -8.72
CA ALA A 77 4.24 -1.85 -8.41
C ALA A 77 3.13 -1.93 -7.35
N TYR A 78 3.36 -2.65 -6.24
CA TYR A 78 2.31 -2.86 -5.25
C TYR A 78 1.96 -1.57 -4.51
N SER A 79 2.95 -0.68 -4.30
CA SER A 79 2.73 0.66 -3.74
C SER A 79 1.66 1.44 -4.51
N LEU A 80 1.68 1.44 -5.85
CA LEU A 80 0.68 2.11 -6.68
C LEU A 80 -0.73 1.57 -6.41
N SER A 81 -0.84 0.24 -6.33
CA SER A 81 -2.12 -0.45 -6.10
C SER A 81 -2.69 -0.16 -4.71
N ALA A 82 -1.82 0.03 -3.71
CA ALA A 82 -2.20 0.42 -2.36
C ALA A 82 -2.51 1.93 -2.21
N GLY A 83 -2.44 2.71 -3.29
CA GLY A 83 -2.73 4.15 -3.30
C GLY A 83 -1.51 5.05 -3.08
N GLY A 84 -0.30 4.51 -3.22
CA GLY A 84 0.95 5.26 -3.25
C GLY A 84 1.07 6.16 -4.49
N SER A 85 2.01 7.10 -4.45
CA SER A 85 2.28 8.01 -5.58
C SER A 85 3.27 7.41 -6.57
N LEU A 86 3.14 7.79 -7.85
CA LEU A 86 4.16 7.53 -8.87
C LEU A 86 5.37 8.42 -8.61
N VAL A 87 6.55 7.83 -8.54
CA VAL A 87 7.80 8.53 -8.24
C VAL A 87 8.83 8.23 -9.34
N HIS A 88 9.52 9.28 -9.79
CA HIS A 88 10.57 9.14 -10.79
C HIS A 88 11.80 8.41 -10.20
N PRO A 89 12.45 7.49 -10.92
CA PRO A 89 13.57 6.69 -10.41
C PRO A 89 14.79 7.50 -9.93
N GLU A 90 14.98 8.71 -10.45
CA GLU A 90 16.08 9.61 -10.03
C GLU A 90 15.84 10.30 -8.68
N ILE A 91 14.63 10.21 -8.11
CA ILE A 91 14.34 10.84 -6.82
C ILE A 91 14.85 9.91 -5.71
N PRO A 92 15.86 10.32 -4.92
CA PRO A 92 16.39 9.51 -3.82
C PRO A 92 15.39 9.50 -2.65
N ALA A 93 14.46 8.55 -2.67
CA ALA A 93 13.40 8.45 -1.68
C ALA A 93 13.01 7.02 -1.36
N ILE A 94 12.54 6.82 -0.14
CA ILE A 94 11.83 5.62 0.30
C ILE A 94 10.35 5.98 0.47
N LEU A 95 9.47 5.19 -0.12
CA LEU A 95 8.04 5.36 -0.02
C LEU A 95 7.48 4.46 1.08
N ILE A 96 6.59 5.01 1.91
CA ILE A 96 5.80 4.26 2.88
C ILE A 96 4.34 4.36 2.47
N THR A 97 3.73 3.23 2.12
CA THR A 97 2.32 3.15 1.69
C THR A 97 1.56 2.17 2.58
N PRO A 98 0.59 2.62 3.40
CA PRO A 98 -0.22 1.71 4.20
C PRO A 98 -1.21 0.93 3.33
N ILE A 99 -1.39 -0.36 3.64
CA ILE A 99 -2.33 -1.25 2.95
C ILE A 99 -3.60 -1.34 3.79
N CYS A 100 -4.69 -0.75 3.30
CA CYS A 100 -5.99 -0.70 4.00
C CYS A 100 -5.86 -0.26 5.47
N PRO A 101 -5.34 0.95 5.76
CA PRO A 101 -5.19 1.42 7.13
C PRO A 101 -6.55 1.60 7.81
N HIS A 102 -6.63 1.17 9.06
CA HIS A 102 -7.83 1.33 9.90
C HIS A 102 -7.99 2.78 10.42
N THR A 103 -6.98 3.63 10.17
CA THR A 103 -6.97 5.04 10.52
C THR A 103 -7.00 5.89 9.24
N LEU A 104 -7.98 6.80 9.13
CA LEU A 104 -8.18 7.64 7.94
C LEU A 104 -7.08 8.70 7.73
N SER A 105 -6.31 9.03 8.78
CA SER A 105 -5.22 10.00 8.70
C SER A 105 -3.89 9.39 8.27
N PHE A 106 -3.77 8.06 8.19
CA PHE A 106 -2.51 7.44 7.77
C PHE A 106 -2.42 7.43 6.25
N ARG A 107 -1.66 8.38 5.71
CA ARG A 107 -1.47 8.62 4.28
C ARG A 107 -0.12 8.05 3.82
N PRO A 108 0.04 7.75 2.52
CA PRO A 108 1.35 7.46 1.95
C PRO A 108 2.33 8.62 2.17
N MET A 109 3.60 8.31 2.41
CA MET A 109 4.66 9.28 2.70
C MET A 109 5.90 8.98 1.86
N LEU A 110 6.63 10.01 1.48
CA LEU A 110 7.96 9.91 0.89
C LEU A 110 8.98 10.42 1.90
N LEU A 111 10.02 9.63 2.12
CA LEU A 111 11.12 9.94 3.03
C LEU A 111 12.44 9.94 2.27
N PRO A 112 13.47 10.68 2.71
CA PRO A 112 14.80 10.60 2.12
C PRO A 112 15.37 9.17 2.21
N ASP A 113 16.12 8.75 1.20
CA ASP A 113 16.78 7.44 1.17
C ASP A 113 17.96 7.31 2.15
N SER A 114 18.45 8.43 2.67
CA SER A 114 19.46 8.51 3.74
C SER A 114 18.92 8.16 5.12
N MET A 115 17.59 8.12 5.30
CA MET A 115 16.95 7.76 6.56
C MET A 115 16.96 6.25 6.76
N GLU A 116 17.22 5.81 7.98
CA GLU A 116 17.05 4.40 8.36
C GLU A 116 15.61 4.16 8.81
N LEU A 117 14.88 3.26 8.17
CA LEU A 117 13.55 2.88 8.65
C LEU A 117 13.61 1.60 9.45
N ARG A 118 12.86 1.56 10.55
CA ARG A 118 12.70 0.35 11.35
C ARG A 118 11.22 0.06 11.56
N ILE A 119 10.81 -1.16 11.22
CA ILE A 119 9.44 -1.64 11.35
C ILE A 119 9.44 -2.79 12.33
N ALA A 120 8.79 -2.59 13.47
CA ALA A 120 8.76 -3.55 14.56
C ALA A 120 7.35 -4.10 14.79
N VAL A 121 7.28 -5.38 15.14
CA VAL A 121 6.06 -5.96 15.70
C VAL A 121 6.12 -5.77 17.21
N PRO A 122 5.26 -4.94 17.82
CA PRO A 122 5.35 -4.65 19.24
C PRO A 122 5.01 -5.89 20.08
N TYR A 123 5.57 -5.96 21.29
CA TYR A 123 5.37 -7.10 22.21
C TYR A 123 3.90 -7.35 22.61
N ASN A 124 3.07 -6.32 22.53
CA ASN A 124 1.64 -6.39 22.82
C ASN A 124 0.78 -6.72 21.59
N SER A 125 1.39 -6.99 20.42
CA SER A 125 0.65 -7.38 19.23
C SER A 125 -0.05 -8.73 19.42
N ARG A 126 -1.33 -8.78 19.03
CA ARG A 126 -2.16 -10.00 19.13
C ARG A 126 -1.75 -11.08 18.13
N SER A 127 -1.10 -10.72 17.03
CA SER A 127 -0.66 -11.64 15.99
C SER A 127 0.74 -11.29 15.50
N THR A 128 1.38 -12.28 14.88
CA THR A 128 2.62 -12.09 14.11
C THR A 128 2.34 -11.27 12.84
N ALA A 129 3.40 -10.81 12.22
CA ALA A 129 3.37 -10.19 10.90
C ALA A 129 4.22 -11.02 9.93
N TRP A 130 4.07 -10.78 8.64
CA TRP A 130 4.80 -11.48 7.59
C TRP A 130 5.45 -10.46 6.67
N ALA A 131 6.76 -10.57 6.50
CA ALA A 131 7.51 -9.75 5.58
C ALA A 131 7.75 -10.51 4.27
N SER A 132 7.57 -9.84 3.15
CA SER A 132 7.93 -10.35 1.82
C SER A 132 8.78 -9.33 1.08
N PHE A 133 9.72 -9.82 0.29
CA PHE A 133 10.74 -9.05 -0.41
C PHE A 133 10.51 -9.26 -1.92
N ASP A 134 10.13 -8.21 -2.65
CA ASP A 134 9.75 -8.27 -4.08
C ASP A 134 8.70 -9.37 -4.38
N GLY A 135 7.74 -9.54 -3.47
CA GLY A 135 6.69 -10.56 -3.55
C GLY A 135 7.17 -12.00 -3.32
N ARG A 136 8.41 -12.21 -2.88
CA ARG A 136 9.02 -13.52 -2.59
C ARG A 136 9.57 -13.57 -1.16
N GLY A 137 10.11 -14.73 -0.79
CA GLY A 137 10.88 -14.89 0.46
C GLY A 137 10.11 -14.49 1.71
N ARG A 138 8.91 -15.05 1.92
CA ARG A 138 8.07 -14.71 3.07
C ARG A 138 8.73 -15.14 4.39
N VAL A 139 8.99 -14.20 5.28
CA VAL A 139 9.55 -14.41 6.62
C VAL A 139 8.52 -13.98 7.67
N GLU A 140 8.29 -14.84 8.65
CA GLU A 140 7.42 -14.50 9.79
C GLU A 140 8.17 -13.64 10.81
N LEU A 141 7.56 -12.52 11.19
CA LEU A 141 8.02 -11.62 12.25
C LEU A 141 7.19 -11.85 13.52
N LYS A 142 7.87 -12.24 14.59
CA LYS A 142 7.25 -12.43 15.90
C LYS A 142 7.28 -11.15 16.71
N GLN A 143 6.54 -11.15 17.82
CA GLN A 143 6.53 -10.05 18.77
C GLN A 143 7.94 -9.74 19.28
N GLY A 144 8.37 -8.48 19.12
CA GLY A 144 9.72 -8.02 19.46
C GLY A 144 10.68 -8.00 18.26
N ASP A 145 10.37 -8.71 17.18
CA ASP A 145 11.18 -8.68 15.96
C ASP A 145 10.98 -7.37 15.21
N HIS A 146 12.00 -6.98 14.47
CA HIS A 146 11.94 -5.82 13.60
C HIS A 146 12.78 -5.99 12.34
N ILE A 147 12.38 -5.25 11.30
CA ILE A 147 13.13 -5.11 10.06
C ILE A 147 13.72 -3.72 10.02
N LYS A 148 14.99 -3.65 9.62
CA LYS A 148 15.70 -2.40 9.32
C LYS A 148 15.81 -2.27 7.80
N VAL A 149 15.46 -1.10 7.28
CA VAL A 149 15.46 -0.79 5.84
C VAL A 149 16.35 0.43 5.63
N THR A 150 17.29 0.30 4.70
CA THR A 150 18.22 1.35 4.30
C THR A 150 18.41 1.29 2.79
N ALA A 151 18.75 2.41 2.15
CA ALA A 151 19.17 2.40 0.76
C ALA A 151 20.41 1.50 0.56
N SER A 152 20.37 0.65 -0.47
CA SER A 152 21.50 -0.22 -0.79
C SER A 152 22.67 0.56 -1.36
N ARG A 153 23.89 0.10 -1.07
CA ARG A 153 25.12 0.66 -1.66
C ARG A 153 25.33 0.24 -3.11
N TYR A 154 24.53 -0.71 -3.60
CA TYR A 154 24.67 -1.30 -4.92
C TYR A 154 23.38 -1.07 -5.74
N PRO A 155 23.19 0.13 -6.32
CA PRO A 155 22.02 0.40 -7.15
C PRO A 155 22.01 -0.48 -8.40
N PHE A 156 20.82 -0.85 -8.87
CA PHE A 156 20.66 -1.68 -10.06
C PHE A 156 20.78 -0.84 -11.35
N PRO A 157 21.79 -1.07 -12.21
CA PRO A 157 21.98 -0.29 -13.42
C PRO A 157 20.92 -0.66 -14.47
N THR A 158 20.15 0.33 -14.95
CA THR A 158 19.16 0.14 -16.00
C THR A 158 19.66 0.74 -17.32
N VAL A 159 19.59 -0.02 -18.41
CA VAL A 159 19.92 0.48 -19.76
C VAL A 159 18.70 1.20 -20.34
N CYS A 160 18.86 2.48 -20.66
CA CYS A 160 17.83 3.31 -21.27
C CYS A 160 18.05 3.39 -22.80
N ALA A 161 16.97 3.49 -23.57
CA ALA A 161 17.02 3.66 -25.02
C ALA A 161 17.45 5.09 -25.40
N GLU A 162 16.91 6.10 -24.73
CA GLU A 162 17.30 7.50 -24.92
C GLU A 162 17.90 8.10 -23.64
N ASN A 163 17.04 8.36 -22.66
CA ASN A 163 17.41 8.83 -21.33
C ASN A 163 16.37 8.35 -20.31
N GLN A 164 16.74 8.38 -19.03
CA GLN A 164 15.91 7.80 -17.98
C GLN A 164 14.54 8.48 -17.86
N SER A 165 14.48 9.80 -18.03
CA SER A 165 13.22 10.54 -17.91
C SER A 165 12.27 10.27 -19.08
N THR A 166 12.73 10.34 -20.33
CA THR A 166 11.88 10.10 -21.51
C THR A 166 11.38 8.67 -21.56
N ASP A 167 12.24 7.70 -21.22
CA ASP A 167 11.87 6.29 -21.14
C ASP A 167 10.82 6.06 -20.04
N TRP A 168 10.96 6.70 -18.88
CA TRP A 168 10.00 6.61 -17.79
C TRP A 168 8.64 7.23 -18.15
N PHE A 169 8.61 8.47 -18.68
CA PHE A 169 7.37 9.13 -19.08
C PHE A 169 6.64 8.34 -20.18
N SER A 170 7.38 7.86 -21.18
CA SER A 170 6.81 7.07 -22.26
C SER A 170 6.27 5.73 -21.77
N SER A 171 6.96 5.08 -20.82
CA SER A 171 6.52 3.82 -20.21
C SER A 171 5.24 4.00 -19.40
N ILE A 172 5.16 5.04 -18.57
CA ILE A 172 3.95 5.33 -17.79
C ILE A 172 2.78 5.70 -18.69
N SER A 173 2.96 6.59 -19.67
CA SER A 173 1.89 6.99 -20.58
C SER A 173 1.32 5.79 -21.34
N ARG A 174 2.20 4.88 -21.79
CA ARG A 174 1.81 3.66 -22.51
C ARG A 174 1.06 2.68 -21.62
N THR A 175 1.49 2.54 -20.36
CA THR A 175 0.96 1.54 -19.43
C THR A 175 -0.34 1.99 -18.78
N LEU A 176 -0.41 3.24 -18.29
CA LEU A 176 -1.58 3.75 -17.57
C LEU A 176 -2.63 4.36 -18.50
N LYS A 177 -2.25 4.80 -19.70
CA LYS A 177 -3.13 5.47 -20.69
C LYS A 177 -3.93 6.63 -20.08
N TRP A 178 -3.36 7.29 -19.08
CA TRP A 178 -4.00 8.38 -18.38
C TRP A 178 -4.27 9.54 -19.34
N ASN A 179 -5.53 10.00 -19.41
CA ASN A 179 -6.02 11.02 -20.34
C ASN A 179 -6.23 10.61 -21.81
N GLU A 180 -6.16 9.33 -22.19
CA GLU A 180 -6.73 8.88 -23.47
C GLU A 180 -8.26 8.89 -23.39
N ARG A 181 -8.88 10.03 -23.75
CA ARG A 181 -10.35 10.07 -23.94
C ARG A 181 -10.69 9.43 -25.28
N GLN A 182 -11.40 8.29 -25.24
CA GLN A 182 -12.20 7.84 -26.37
C GLN A 182 -13.19 8.95 -26.70
N ARG A 183 -12.98 9.65 -27.82
CA ARG A 183 -13.89 10.70 -28.28
C ARG A 183 -15.26 10.05 -28.50
N GLN A 184 -16.24 10.43 -27.68
CA GLN A 184 -17.60 9.93 -27.79
C GLN A 184 -18.08 10.20 -29.22
N LYS A 185 -18.51 9.15 -29.93
CA LYS A 185 -19.08 9.32 -31.27
C LYS A 185 -20.29 10.24 -31.13
N SER A 186 -20.31 11.34 -31.88
CA SER A 186 -21.47 12.23 -31.94
C SER A 186 -22.66 11.41 -32.41
N PHE A 187 -23.78 11.49 -31.68
CA PHE A 187 -25.04 10.92 -32.12
C PHE A 187 -25.46 11.69 -33.37
N VAL A 188 -25.17 11.14 -34.55
CA VAL A 188 -25.77 11.65 -35.79
C VAL A 188 -27.20 11.13 -35.76
N VAL A 189 -28.15 12.00 -35.43
CA VAL A 189 -29.55 11.76 -35.79
C VAL A 189 -29.56 11.77 -37.31
N VAL A 190 -29.63 10.59 -37.92
CA VAL A 190 -29.96 10.50 -39.34
C VAL A 190 -31.43 10.87 -39.40
N GLU A 191 -31.75 12.09 -39.82
CA GLU A 191 -33.09 12.37 -40.33
C GLU A 191 -33.27 11.46 -41.55
N GLU A 192 -34.04 10.38 -41.38
CA GLU A 192 -34.56 9.62 -42.52
C GLU A 192 -35.46 10.58 -43.31
N GLY A 193 -34.90 11.11 -44.40
CA GLY A 193 -35.70 11.63 -45.50
C GLY A 193 -36.66 10.54 -45.93
N ALA A 194 -37.95 10.79 -45.75
CA ALA A 194 -39.01 9.94 -46.25
C ALA A 194 -38.91 9.89 -47.78
N ASP A 195 -38.51 8.74 -48.33
CA ASP A 195 -38.87 8.34 -49.69
C ASP A 195 -38.92 6.80 -49.80
N ALA A 196 -40.17 6.32 -49.84
CA ALA A 196 -40.74 5.13 -50.50
C ALA A 196 -40.02 3.75 -50.47
N ASP A 197 -40.66 2.85 -49.72
CA ASP A 197 -41.17 1.52 -50.13
C ASP A 197 -40.28 0.56 -50.96
N SER A 198 -39.80 -0.52 -50.32
CA SER A 198 -40.32 -1.89 -50.55
C SER A 198 -39.42 -2.99 -49.94
N GLY A 199 -40.06 -3.96 -49.28
CA GLY A 199 -39.69 -5.37 -49.42
C GLY A 199 -38.67 -6.03 -48.47
N ASN A 200 -39.20 -6.55 -47.35
CA ASN A 200 -39.02 -7.94 -46.86
C ASN A 200 -37.69 -8.42 -46.22
N GLY A 201 -37.82 -9.16 -45.11
CA GLY A 201 -36.83 -10.13 -44.61
C GLY A 201 -36.20 -9.79 -43.26
N GLY A 202 -36.65 -10.46 -42.20
CA GLY A 202 -36.32 -10.14 -40.80
C GLY A 202 -35.02 -10.70 -40.26
N ASP A 203 -34.65 -10.24 -39.06
CA ASP A 203 -34.06 -11.06 -37.99
C ASP A 203 -34.19 -10.33 -36.64
N LYS A 204 -34.33 -11.11 -35.56
CA LYS A 204 -34.58 -10.69 -34.19
C LYS A 204 -33.27 -10.35 -33.47
N GLY A 205 -33.23 -9.21 -32.79
CA GLY A 205 -32.22 -8.90 -31.77
C GLY A 205 -32.79 -7.96 -30.71
N LYS A 206 -33.21 -8.53 -29.56
CA LYS A 206 -33.64 -7.77 -28.38
C LYS A 206 -32.47 -7.72 -27.40
N ASP A 207 -31.88 -6.56 -27.20
CA ASP A 207 -31.02 -6.31 -26.03
C ASP A 207 -31.67 -5.29 -25.11
N ALA A 208 -32.29 -5.83 -24.05
CA ALA A 208 -32.81 -5.08 -22.93
C ALA A 208 -31.68 -4.85 -21.91
N SER A 209 -31.31 -3.59 -21.68
CA SER A 209 -30.42 -3.22 -20.57
C SER A 209 -31.21 -3.24 -19.25
N SER A 210 -31.16 -4.37 -18.53
CA SER A 210 -31.70 -4.48 -17.17
C SER A 210 -30.75 -3.88 -16.15
N SER A 211 -31.26 -2.97 -15.32
CA SER A 211 -30.59 -2.39 -14.17
C SER A 211 -30.27 -3.46 -13.10
N ALA A 212 -29.00 -3.54 -12.69
CA ALA A 212 -28.56 -4.48 -11.67
C ALA A 212 -28.98 -4.00 -10.27
N SER A 213 -29.71 -4.86 -9.54
CA SER A 213 -29.95 -4.72 -8.10
C SER A 213 -28.80 -5.36 -7.30
N PRO A 214 -28.45 -4.85 -6.10
CA PRO A 214 -27.29 -5.34 -5.35
C PRO A 214 -27.49 -6.78 -4.88
N SER A 215 -26.51 -7.64 -5.21
CA SER A 215 -26.49 -9.05 -4.81
C SER A 215 -25.95 -9.21 -3.38
N LYS A 216 -26.69 -9.91 -2.51
CA LYS A 216 -26.16 -10.38 -1.21
C LYS A 216 -25.31 -11.63 -1.43
N MET A 217 -24.05 -11.63 -0.97
CA MET A 217 -23.21 -12.83 -0.96
C MET A 217 -23.40 -13.62 0.34
N PHE A 218 -23.53 -14.95 0.23
CA PHE A 218 -23.41 -15.89 1.35
C PHE A 218 -22.21 -16.81 1.09
N ALA A 219 -21.26 -16.84 2.03
CA ALA A 219 -20.14 -17.79 2.02
C ALA A 219 -20.48 -19.00 2.89
N LYS A 220 -20.51 -20.20 2.30
CA LYS A 220 -20.56 -21.48 3.06
C LYS A 220 -19.18 -22.13 3.03
N HIS A 221 -18.62 -22.40 4.20
CA HIS A 221 -17.38 -23.15 4.37
C HIS A 221 -17.71 -24.64 4.58
N GLY A 222 -17.23 -25.51 3.70
CA GLY A 222 -17.36 -26.97 3.84
C GLY A 222 -16.03 -27.58 4.27
N ARG A 223 -15.99 -28.24 5.43
CA ARG A 223 -14.89 -29.16 5.79
C ARG A 223 -15.21 -30.53 5.21
N ARG A 224 -14.27 -31.14 4.49
CA ARG A 224 -14.36 -32.57 4.15
C ARG A 224 -14.27 -33.37 5.44
N GLY A 225 -15.27 -34.21 5.70
CA GLY A 225 -15.21 -35.20 6.77
C GLY A 225 -14.20 -36.28 6.40
N GLU A 226 -13.34 -36.64 7.35
CA GLU A 226 -12.55 -37.85 7.28
C GLU A 226 -13.50 -39.05 7.33
N ALA A 227 -13.43 -39.91 6.32
CA ALA A 227 -14.07 -41.21 6.35
C ALA A 227 -13.24 -42.13 7.25
N SER A 228 -13.71 -42.38 8.47
CA SER A 228 -13.25 -43.51 9.27
C SER A 228 -13.92 -44.79 8.79
N SER A 229 -13.10 -45.84 8.76
CA SER A 229 -13.31 -47.21 8.28
C SER A 229 -14.55 -47.92 8.82
#